data_AF-A0AA50W781-F1
#
_entry.id   AF-A0AA50W781-F1
#
_cell.length_a   1.000
_cell.length_b   1.000
_cell.length_c   1.000
_cell.angle_alpha   90.00
_cell.angle_beta   90.00
_cell.angle_gamma   90.00
#
_symmetry.space_group_name_H-M   'P 1'
#
loop_
_entity.id
_entity.type
_entity.pdbx_description
1 polymer ?
#
loop_
_entity_poly.entity_id
_entity_poly.type
_entity_poly.pdbx_seq_one_letter_code
_entity_poly.pdbx_strand_id
1 'polypeptide(L)'
;PYANRWSKTMIGYGPEDTHFVVELTYNYGVTHYEQGNDFLGLTVQSSESLKRAAATNWPVKEQDGQKYVEAPGGYKFYIIDKPQPV
;
A
#
# COMPACT_ATOMS: atom_id res chain seq x y z
N PRO A 1 12.02 -15.18 14.39
CA PRO A 1 12.56 -14.50 13.18
C PRO A 1 13.13 -13.09 13.44
N TYR A 2 12.87 -12.45 14.59
CA TYR A 2 13.38 -11.12 14.93
C TYR A 2 14.62 -11.22 15.84
N ALA A 3 15.77 -11.61 15.29
CA ALA A 3 17.01 -11.69 16.06
C ALA A 3 17.75 -10.34 16.18
N ASN A 4 17.31 -9.32 15.42
CA ASN A 4 17.93 -7.99 15.33
C ASN A 4 16.91 -6.86 15.61
N ARG A 5 17.39 -5.62 15.71
CA ARG A 5 16.53 -4.42 15.86
C ARG A 5 15.53 -4.33 14.72
N TRP A 6 14.30 -3.97 15.04
CA TRP A 6 13.20 -3.80 14.09
C TRP A 6 12.23 -2.73 14.60
N SER A 7 11.44 -2.17 13.70
CA SER A 7 10.34 -1.26 14.03
C SER A 7 9.03 -1.72 13.38
N LYS A 8 7.92 -1.32 14.01
CA LYS A 8 6.56 -1.55 13.56
C LYS A 8 5.86 -0.20 13.41
N THR A 9 5.18 -0.01 12.29
CA THR A 9 4.34 1.18 12.06
C THR A 9 2.98 0.75 11.53
N MET A 10 1.91 1.14 12.23
CA MET A 10 0.53 0.87 11.82
C MET A 10 0.01 2.07 11.04
N ILE A 11 -0.48 1.86 9.81
CA ILE A 11 -1.00 2.92 8.94
C ILE A 11 -2.37 2.53 8.39
N GLY A 12 -3.35 3.42 8.54
CA GLY A 12 -4.67 3.26 7.96
C GLY A 12 -5.43 4.58 7.92
N TYR A 13 -6.70 4.52 7.55
CA TYR A 13 -7.57 5.70 7.43
C TYR A 13 -8.28 6.08 8.73
N GLY A 14 -8.04 5.34 9.82
CA GLY A 14 -8.62 5.59 11.14
C GLY A 14 -8.04 4.65 12.21
N PRO A 15 -8.62 4.63 13.42
CA PRO A 15 -8.18 3.76 14.51
C PRO A 15 -8.27 2.27 14.16
N GLU A 16 -7.31 1.48 14.64
CA GLU A 16 -7.25 0.02 14.41
C GLU A 16 -8.51 -0.75 14.85
N ASP A 17 -9.16 -0.28 15.91
CA ASP A 17 -10.37 -0.93 16.45
C ASP A 17 -11.55 -0.91 15.45
N THR A 18 -11.52 -0.01 14.47
CA THR A 18 -12.62 0.22 13.54
C THR A 18 -12.21 0.22 12.07
N HIS A 19 -10.91 0.11 11.77
CA HIS A 19 -10.38 0.17 10.42
C HIS A 19 -9.41 -0.97 10.14
N PHE A 20 -9.45 -1.48 8.92
CA PHE A 20 -8.35 -2.28 8.41
C PHE A 20 -7.11 -1.39 8.25
N VAL A 21 -5.98 -1.81 8.81
CA VAL A 21 -4.70 -1.10 8.72
C VAL A 21 -3.62 -1.99 8.12
N VAL A 22 -2.57 -1.35 7.60
CA VAL A 22 -1.36 -2.03 7.16
C VAL A 22 -0.30 -1.88 8.25
N GLU A 23 0.17 -3.01 8.75
CA GLU A 23 1.36 -3.08 9.58
C GLU A 23 2.61 -3.09 8.69
N LEU A 24 3.43 -2.04 8.78
CA LEU A 24 4.74 -1.99 8.15
C LEU A 24 5.79 -2.47 9.15
N THR A 25 6.53 -3.51 8.78
CA THR A 25 7.66 -4.02 9.56
C THR A 25 8.97 -3.67 8.87
N TYR A 26 9.87 -3.00 9.58
CA TYR A 26 11.22 -2.70 9.10
C TYR A 26 12.26 -3.42 9.95
N ASN A 27 13.11 -4.25 9.32
CA ASN A 27 14.24 -4.91 9.97
C ASN A 27 15.52 -4.12 9.67
N TYR A 28 16.24 -3.70 10.71
CA TYR A 28 17.40 -2.81 10.54
C TYR A 28 18.51 -3.52 9.75
N GLY A 29 19.04 -2.83 8.73
CA GLY A 29 20.06 -3.37 7.83
C GLY A 29 19.50 -4.21 6.67
N VAL A 30 18.19 -4.50 6.66
CA VAL A 30 17.51 -5.15 5.53
C VAL A 30 16.82 -4.08 4.69
N THR A 31 17.28 -3.88 3.46
CA THR A 31 16.77 -2.83 2.55
C THR A 31 15.87 -3.37 1.45
N HIS A 32 15.82 -4.69 1.27
CA HIS A 32 15.06 -5.33 0.20
C HIS A 32 14.51 -6.68 0.66
N TYR A 33 13.32 -7.01 0.14
CA TYR A 33 12.71 -8.32 0.24
C TYR A 33 12.34 -8.77 -1.17
N GLU A 34 12.69 -10.00 -1.52
CA GLU A 34 12.26 -10.60 -2.77
C GLU A 34 10.76 -10.88 -2.71
N GLN A 35 10.01 -10.39 -3.70
CA GLN A 35 8.57 -10.56 -3.74
C GLN A 35 8.23 -11.91 -4.35
N GLY A 36 7.37 -12.67 -3.65
CA GLY A 36 6.71 -13.85 -4.21
C GLY A 36 5.55 -13.48 -5.15
N ASN A 37 4.71 -14.46 -5.45
CA ASN A 37 3.48 -14.29 -6.24
C ASN A 37 2.20 -14.58 -5.44
N ASP A 38 2.33 -14.72 -4.12
CA ASP A 38 1.28 -15.03 -3.16
C ASP A 38 0.40 -13.80 -2.88
N PHE A 39 1.03 -12.65 -2.64
CA PHE A 39 0.33 -11.40 -2.38
C PHE A 39 0.05 -10.64 -3.68
N LEU A 40 -1.21 -10.62 -4.09
CA LEU A 40 -1.64 -10.00 -5.35
C LEU A 40 -1.86 -8.49 -5.25
N GLY A 41 -2.21 -7.98 -4.07
CA GLY A 41 -2.38 -6.56 -3.80
C GLY A 41 -3.54 -6.23 -2.85
N LEU A 42 -3.65 -4.96 -2.49
CA LEU A 42 -4.79 -4.41 -1.74
C LEU A 42 -5.67 -3.57 -2.66
N THR A 43 -6.97 -3.56 -2.41
CA THR A 43 -7.90 -2.66 -3.12
C THR A 43 -8.39 -1.57 -2.18
N VAL A 44 -8.30 -0.32 -2.61
CA VAL A 44 -8.69 0.87 -1.84
C VAL A 44 -9.65 1.72 -2.67
N GLN A 45 -10.74 2.18 -2.07
CA GLN A 45 -11.64 3.14 -2.70
C GLN A 45 -11.20 4.56 -2.39
N SER A 46 -10.64 5.26 -3.37
CA SER A 46 -10.17 6.64 -3.19
C SER A 46 -9.83 7.31 -4.53
N SER A 47 -10.75 8.08 -5.09
CA SER A 47 -10.48 8.96 -6.24
C SER A 47 -9.44 10.03 -5.92
N GLU A 48 -9.32 10.42 -4.64
CA GLU A 48 -8.31 11.34 -4.18
C GLU A 48 -6.89 10.78 -4.32
N SER A 49 -6.71 9.47 -4.09
CA SER A 49 -5.39 8.82 -4.21
C SER A 49 -4.86 8.92 -5.64
N LEU A 50 -5.71 8.79 -6.65
CA LEU A 50 -5.32 8.97 -8.05
C LEU A 50 -4.94 10.42 -8.37
N LYS A 51 -5.69 11.39 -7.83
CA LYS A 51 -5.37 12.82 -8.00
C LYS A 51 -4.03 13.17 -7.36
N ARG A 52 -3.77 12.67 -6.15
CA ARG A 52 -2.49 12.87 -5.45
C ARG A 52 -1.35 12.21 -6.21
N ALA A 53 -1.53 10.97 -6.67
CA ALA A 53 -0.54 10.28 -7.49
C ALA A 53 -0.16 11.09 -8.74
N ALA A 54 -1.14 11.61 -9.46
CA ALA A 54 -0.89 12.48 -10.62
C ALA A 54 -0.16 13.77 -10.22
N ALA A 55 -0.58 14.44 -9.14
CA ALA A 55 0.03 15.68 -8.67
C ALA A 55 1.48 15.52 -8.19
N THR A 56 1.86 14.33 -7.70
CA THR A 56 3.21 14.02 -7.23
C THR A 56 4.04 13.21 -8.23
N ASN A 57 3.56 13.04 -9.47
CA ASN A 57 4.18 12.20 -10.50
C ASN A 57 4.43 10.74 -10.04
N TRP A 58 3.56 10.19 -9.19
CA TRP A 58 3.58 8.78 -8.84
C TRP A 58 2.97 7.95 -9.99
N PRO A 59 3.66 6.93 -10.52
CA PRO A 59 3.14 6.14 -11.62
C PRO A 59 1.82 5.44 -11.27
N VAL A 60 0.80 5.69 -12.09
CA VAL A 60 -0.46 4.94 -12.08
C VAL A 60 -0.43 4.00 -13.27
N LYS A 61 -0.62 2.71 -13.00
CA LYS A 61 -0.68 1.64 -14.01
C LYS A 61 -2.11 1.14 -14.13
N GLU A 62 -2.40 0.43 -15.21
CA GLU A 62 -3.69 -0.20 -15.44
C GLU A 62 -3.49 -1.67 -15.82
N GLN A 63 -4.28 -2.57 -15.24
CA GLN A 63 -4.29 -4.00 -15.54
C GLN A 63 -5.73 -4.49 -15.44
N ASP A 64 -6.23 -5.17 -16.47
CA ASP A 64 -7.57 -5.74 -16.53
C ASP A 64 -8.70 -4.72 -16.24
N GLY A 65 -8.49 -3.47 -16.70
CA GLY A 65 -9.41 -2.35 -16.48
C GLY A 65 -9.37 -1.75 -15.07
N GLN A 66 -8.44 -2.19 -14.22
CA GLN A 66 -8.26 -1.67 -12.88
C GLN A 66 -6.97 -0.85 -12.76
N LYS A 67 -7.11 0.39 -12.30
CA LYS A 67 -5.97 1.26 -12.00
C LYS A 67 -5.31 0.82 -10.71
N TYR A 68 -3.98 0.86 -10.66
CA TYR A 68 -3.22 0.60 -9.45
C TYR A 68 -1.96 1.45 -9.38
N VAL A 69 -1.46 1.61 -8.16
CA VAL A 69 -0.13 2.13 -7.88
C VAL A 69 0.70 1.05 -7.19
N GLU A 70 2.02 1.11 -7.32
CA GLU A 70 2.92 0.22 -6.60
C GLU A 70 3.57 0.99 -5.47
N ALA A 71 3.55 0.43 -4.26
CA ALA A 71 4.34 0.91 -3.15
C ALA A 71 5.82 0.49 -3.31
N PRO A 72 6.76 1.13 -2.61
CA PRO A 72 8.13 0.64 -2.52
C PRO A 72 8.15 -0.83 -2.09
N GLY A 73 8.92 -1.66 -2.80
CA GLY A 73 8.91 -3.12 -2.62
C GLY A 73 7.99 -3.89 -3.56
N GLY A 74 7.23 -3.21 -4.44
CA GLY A 74 6.45 -3.84 -5.52
C GLY A 74 5.01 -4.20 -5.15
N TYR A 75 4.56 -3.86 -3.93
CA TYR A 75 3.21 -4.15 -3.46
C TYR A 75 2.16 -3.32 -4.21
N LYS A 76 1.21 -3.98 -4.87
CA LYS A 76 0.16 -3.33 -5.64
C LYS A 76 -0.97 -2.83 -4.74
N PHE A 77 -1.40 -1.59 -4.99
CA PHE A 77 -2.61 -0.98 -4.44
C PHE A 77 -3.54 -0.63 -5.60
N TYR A 78 -4.54 -1.46 -5.82
CA TYR A 78 -5.62 -1.24 -6.77
C TYR A 78 -6.56 -0.17 -6.25
N ILE A 79 -6.98 0.73 -7.13
CA ILE A 79 -7.78 1.89 -6.76
C ILE A 79 -9.15 1.81 -7.43
N ILE A 80 -10.20 1.80 -6.60
CA ILE A 80 -11.56 2.04 -7.04
C ILE A 80 -11.74 3.56 -7.12
N ASP A 81 -11.92 4.08 -8.34
CA ASP A 81 -12.06 5.51 -8.62
C ASP A 81 -13.46 6.02 -8.23
N LYS A 82 -13.72 6.06 -6.93
CA LYS A 82 -14.91 6.62 -6.30
C LYS A 82 -14.47 7.45 -5.08
N PRO A 83 -15.30 8.41 -4.62
CA PRO A 83 -15.02 9.12 -3.37
C PRO A 83 -14.76 8.14 -2.21
N GLN A 84 -13.92 8.55 -1.26
CA GLN A 84 -13.67 7.76 -0.06
C GLN A 84 -14.99 7.48 0.69
N PRO A 85 -15.18 6.29 1.26
CA PRO A 85 -16.29 6.03 2.17
C PRO A 85 -16.29 7.02 3.34
N VAL A 86 -17.48 7.37 3.81
CA VAL A 86 -17.71 8.18 5.04
C VAL A 86 -17.77 7.31 6.27
#